data_AF-A0A178E9T8-F1
#
_entry.id   AF-A0A178E9T8-F1
#
_cell.length_a   1.000
_cell.length_b   1.000
_cell.length_c   1.000
_cell.angle_alpha   90.00
_cell.angle_beta   90.00
_cell.angle_gamma   90.00
#
_symmetry.space_group_name_H-M   'P 1'
#
loop_
_entity.id
_entity.type
_entity.pdbx_description
1 polymer ?
#
loop_
_entity_poly.entity_id
_entity_poly.type
_entity_poly.pdbx_seq_one_letter_code
_entity_poly.pdbx_strand_id
1 'polypeptide(L)'
;MPRNIPQGHIFNFLQNHTIPLPLSSHLLNPLAENPCPICLTQYSSPPHDYVHPQHNPDAPEYAVQVRNKGPCKHIFGRTCIEKQIRAAQPWSHTCPLCRHEWFPAPNQGRTEVLGHVEHALNGLARVDVGDAEVRRELEDVEAAVERIREVLYGNRWV
;
A
#
# COMPACT_ATOMS: atom_id res chain seq x y z
N MET A 1 10.43 -10.07 15.39
CA MET A 1 10.54 -11.09 14.33
C MET A 1 10.52 -10.39 12.98
N PRO A 2 11.40 -10.77 12.03
CA PRO A 2 11.34 -10.24 10.66
C PRO A 2 9.99 -10.58 10.03
N ARG A 3 9.28 -9.57 9.50
CA ARG A 3 8.05 -9.79 8.72
C ARG A 3 8.50 -10.21 7.31
N ASN A 4 8.35 -11.49 6.99
CA ASN A 4 8.59 -11.96 5.63
C ASN A 4 7.43 -11.46 4.74
N ILE A 5 7.73 -10.59 3.77
CA ILE A 5 6.75 -10.04 2.84
C ILE A 5 6.65 -11.02 1.66
N PRO A 6 5.47 -11.60 1.38
CA PRO A 6 5.30 -12.54 0.27
C PRO A 6 5.77 -11.94 -1.06
N GLN A 7 6.46 -12.74 -1.89
CA GLN A 7 7.04 -12.27 -3.15
C GLN A 7 6.01 -11.61 -4.08
N GLY A 8 4.78 -12.13 -4.12
CA GLY A 8 3.68 -11.53 -4.90
C GLY A 8 3.28 -10.14 -4.40
N HIS A 9 3.34 -9.89 -3.08
CA HIS A 9 3.05 -8.57 -2.51
C HIS A 9 4.17 -7.58 -2.84
N ILE A 10 5.43 -8.02 -2.81
CA ILE A 10 6.57 -7.18 -3.23
C ILE A 10 6.42 -6.78 -4.70
N PHE A 11 6.13 -7.75 -5.57
CA PHE A 11 5.92 -7.51 -7.00
C PHE A 11 4.76 -6.53 -7.24
N ASN A 12 3.60 -6.79 -6.63
CA ASN A 12 2.43 -5.93 -6.74
C ASN A 12 2.70 -4.51 -6.23
N PHE A 13 3.39 -4.37 -5.09
CA PHE A 13 3.78 -3.08 -4.55
C PHE A 13 4.64 -2.31 -5.55
N LEU A 14 5.70 -2.93 -6.02
CA LEU A 14 6.65 -2.24 -6.87
C LEU A 14 6.03 -1.87 -8.23
N GLN A 15 5.15 -2.71 -8.78
CA GLN A 15 4.48 -2.44 -10.05
C GLN A 15 3.37 -1.37 -9.93
N ASN A 16 2.55 -1.41 -8.87
CA ASN A 16 1.31 -0.61 -8.80
C ASN A 16 1.39 0.57 -7.82
N HIS A 17 2.40 0.60 -6.97
CA HIS A 17 2.58 1.62 -5.93
C HIS A 17 3.90 2.39 -6.06
N THR A 18 4.65 2.17 -7.14
CA THR A 18 5.77 3.05 -7.50
C THR A 18 5.57 3.59 -8.91
N ILE A 19 5.92 4.86 -9.12
CA ILE A 19 5.88 5.50 -10.45
C ILE A 19 7.25 6.11 -10.73
N PRO A 20 7.86 5.82 -11.89
CA PRO A 20 9.11 6.46 -12.29
C PRO A 20 8.89 7.96 -12.50
N LEU A 21 9.87 8.75 -12.07
CA LEU A 21 9.85 10.21 -12.25
C LEU A 21 10.88 10.61 -13.32
N PRO A 22 10.45 11.19 -14.46
CA PRO A 22 11.37 11.65 -15.49
C PRO A 22 12.10 12.93 -15.03
N LEU A 23 13.43 12.93 -15.11
CA LEU A 23 14.26 14.09 -14.69
C LEU A 23 14.04 15.34 -15.54
N SER A 24 13.49 15.18 -16.75
CA SER A 24 13.20 16.27 -17.68
C SER A 24 11.96 17.11 -17.30
N SER A 25 11.20 16.71 -16.27
CA SER A 25 10.03 17.51 -15.87
C SER A 25 10.49 18.71 -15.04
N HIS A 26 10.22 19.93 -15.51
CA HIS A 26 10.58 21.20 -14.83
C HIS A 26 10.07 21.32 -13.38
N LEU A 27 9.10 20.49 -12.97
CA LEU A 27 8.60 20.41 -11.59
C LEU A 27 9.52 19.63 -10.64
N LEU A 28 10.61 19.05 -11.14
CA LEU A 28 11.51 18.16 -10.42
C LEU A 28 12.96 18.68 -10.31
N ASN A 29 13.17 20.00 -10.43
CA ASN A 29 14.46 20.63 -10.15
C ASN A 29 15.12 20.14 -8.83
N PRO A 30 14.37 19.88 -7.74
CA PRO A 30 14.95 19.30 -6.54
C PRO A 30 15.51 17.88 -6.73
N LEU A 31 15.01 17.07 -7.65
CA LEU A 31 15.53 15.70 -7.86
C LEU A 31 16.81 15.64 -8.67
N ALA A 32 17.07 16.64 -9.53
CA ALA A 32 18.36 16.75 -10.22
C ALA A 32 19.49 17.10 -9.23
N GLU A 33 19.14 17.78 -8.14
CA GLU A 33 20.08 18.20 -7.09
C GLU A 33 20.14 17.23 -5.91
N ASN A 34 19.03 16.53 -5.60
CA ASN A 34 18.94 15.62 -4.46
C ASN A 34 19.17 14.16 -4.89
N PRO A 35 20.29 13.53 -4.48
CA PRO A 35 20.54 12.14 -4.78
C PRO A 35 19.58 11.22 -4.01
N CYS A 36 19.63 9.93 -4.33
CA CYS A 36 18.87 8.94 -3.60
C CYS A 36 19.16 9.00 -2.09
N PRO A 37 18.15 9.12 -1.21
CA PRO A 37 18.38 9.24 0.23
C PRO A 37 18.89 7.94 0.89
N ILE A 38 18.92 6.82 0.14
CA ILE A 38 19.39 5.51 0.63
C ILE A 38 20.85 5.29 0.22
N CYS A 39 21.19 5.43 -1.06
CA CYS A 39 22.53 5.13 -1.59
C CYS A 39 23.35 6.38 -1.96
N LEU A 40 22.77 7.57 -1.86
CA LEU A 40 23.38 8.86 -2.21
C LEU A 40 23.85 8.97 -3.67
N THR A 41 23.39 8.07 -4.55
CA THR A 41 23.66 8.11 -5.99
C THR A 41 22.70 9.06 -6.69
N GLN A 42 23.21 9.82 -7.67
CA GLN A 42 22.40 10.71 -8.51
C GLN A 42 21.45 9.90 -9.39
N TYR A 43 20.25 10.44 -9.58
CA TYR A 43 19.26 9.78 -10.42
C TYR A 43 19.60 9.93 -11.90
N SER A 44 19.27 8.89 -12.68
CA SER A 44 19.25 8.88 -14.14
C SER A 44 17.82 8.93 -14.67
N SER A 45 17.68 9.22 -15.96
CA SER A 45 16.36 9.15 -16.61
C SER A 45 15.88 7.69 -16.66
N PRO A 46 14.60 7.42 -16.34
CA PRO A 46 14.07 6.07 -16.46
C PRO A 46 14.05 5.62 -17.94
N PRO A 47 14.25 4.32 -18.22
CA PRO A 47 14.19 3.80 -19.58
C PRO A 47 12.77 3.89 -20.15
N HIS A 48 12.66 3.98 -21.49
CA HIS A 48 11.36 4.10 -22.18
C HIS A 48 10.49 2.84 -22.03
N ASP A 49 11.12 1.68 -21.90
CA ASP A 49 10.51 0.36 -21.71
C ASP A 49 10.52 -0.06 -20.23
N TYR A 50 10.34 0.89 -19.31
CA TYR A 50 10.33 0.61 -17.88
C TYR A 50 9.37 -0.54 -17.50
N VAL A 51 9.95 -1.69 -17.12
CA VAL A 51 9.24 -2.84 -16.53
C VAL A 51 9.79 -3.13 -15.13
N HIS A 52 9.13 -2.60 -14.11
CA HIS A 52 9.39 -3.01 -12.73
C HIS A 52 8.73 -4.38 -12.46
N PRO A 53 9.38 -5.37 -11.80
CA PRO A 53 10.66 -5.40 -11.07
C PRO A 53 11.79 -6.20 -11.74
N GLN A 54 12.17 -5.88 -12.99
CA GLN A 54 13.33 -6.57 -13.59
C GLN A 54 14.64 -6.05 -12.99
N HIS A 55 15.24 -6.86 -12.10
CA HIS A 55 16.46 -6.54 -11.34
C HIS A 55 17.72 -6.68 -12.21
N ASN A 56 18.00 -5.68 -13.05
CA ASN A 56 19.35 -5.48 -13.57
C ASN A 56 20.13 -4.64 -12.55
N PRO A 57 21.06 -5.24 -11.76
CA PRO A 57 21.80 -4.52 -10.73
C PRO A 57 22.78 -3.49 -11.28
N ASP A 58 23.16 -3.63 -12.56
CA ASP A 58 24.08 -2.72 -13.26
C ASP A 58 23.33 -1.57 -13.95
N ALA A 59 22.00 -1.59 -13.93
CA ALA A 59 21.20 -0.49 -14.45
C ALA A 59 21.38 0.76 -13.56
N PRO A 60 21.47 1.96 -14.17
CA PRO A 60 21.57 3.19 -13.42
C PRO A 60 20.33 3.38 -12.52
N GLU A 61 20.55 3.99 -11.37
CA GLU A 61 19.48 4.29 -10.41
C GLU A 61 18.61 5.43 -10.95
N TYR A 62 17.29 5.24 -11.01
CA TYR A 62 16.35 6.30 -11.40
C TYR A 62 15.31 6.52 -10.31
N ALA A 63 14.77 7.73 -10.28
CA ALA A 63 13.85 8.18 -9.26
C ALA A 63 12.49 7.47 -9.40
N VAL A 64 12.02 6.88 -8.31
CA VAL A 64 10.66 6.34 -8.19
C VAL A 64 9.97 6.96 -6.99
N GLN A 65 8.72 7.38 -7.20
CA GLN A 65 7.87 7.90 -6.13
C GLN A 65 6.90 6.83 -5.66
N VAL A 66 6.80 6.64 -4.34
CA VAL A 66 5.75 5.80 -3.75
C VAL A 66 4.40 6.50 -3.85
N ARG A 67 3.37 5.80 -4.34
CA ARG A 67 1.98 6.28 -4.45
C ARG A 67 0.99 5.28 -3.84
N ASN A 68 -0.21 5.78 -3.54
CA ASN A 68 -1.34 4.98 -3.03
C ASN A 68 -0.99 4.18 -1.75
N LYS A 69 -0.15 4.76 -0.88
CA LYS A 69 0.27 4.21 0.42
C LYS A 69 0.21 5.31 1.48
N GLY A 70 -1.01 5.84 1.67
CA GLY A 70 -1.30 6.93 2.59
C GLY A 70 -0.63 8.26 2.20
N PRO A 71 -0.17 9.07 3.17
CA PRO A 71 0.46 10.37 2.93
C PRO A 71 1.91 10.27 2.43
N CYS A 72 2.47 9.06 2.30
CA CYS A 72 3.84 8.88 1.83
C CYS A 72 3.99 9.29 0.36
N LYS A 73 4.82 10.30 0.09
CA LYS A 73 5.19 10.79 -1.26
C LYS A 73 6.71 10.78 -1.51
N HIS A 74 7.44 10.03 -0.68
CA HIS A 74 8.90 9.97 -0.74
C HIS A 74 9.40 9.32 -2.02
N ILE A 75 10.59 9.77 -2.43
CA ILE A 75 11.23 9.42 -3.69
C ILE A 75 12.52 8.69 -3.35
N PHE A 76 12.73 7.57 -4.02
CA PHE A 76 13.87 6.69 -3.82
C PHE A 76 14.46 6.29 -5.15
N GLY A 77 15.65 5.69 -5.09
CA GLY A 77 16.15 4.89 -6.18
C GLY A 77 15.34 3.61 -6.30
N ARG A 78 14.95 3.25 -7.52
CA ARG A 78 14.29 2.00 -7.85
C ARG A 78 14.96 0.77 -7.22
N THR A 79 16.27 0.62 -7.35
CA THR A 79 16.99 -0.55 -6.84
C THR A 79 17.07 -0.49 -5.32
N CYS A 80 17.22 0.70 -4.75
CA CYS A 80 17.23 0.92 -3.31
C CYS A 80 15.89 0.57 -2.64
N ILE A 81 14.75 1.01 -3.20
CA ILE A 81 13.43 0.68 -2.62
C ILE A 81 13.15 -0.83 -2.70
N GLU A 82 13.52 -1.47 -3.81
CA GLU A 82 13.34 -2.91 -3.98
C GLU A 82 14.22 -3.69 -2.98
N LYS A 83 15.49 -3.33 -2.85
CA LYS A 83 16.40 -3.93 -1.85
C LYS A 83 15.89 -3.74 -0.43
N GLN A 84 15.42 -2.53 -0.09
CA GLN A 84 14.86 -2.22 1.23
C GLN A 84 13.69 -3.14 1.59
N ILE A 85 12.75 -3.34 0.66
CA ILE A 85 11.57 -4.19 0.89
C ILE A 85 11.96 -5.66 0.96
N ARG A 86 12.91 -6.10 0.12
CA ARG A 86 13.39 -7.49 0.07
C ARG A 86 14.31 -7.89 1.22
N ALA A 87 14.90 -6.94 1.94
CA ALA A 87 15.85 -7.22 3.02
C ALA A 87 15.23 -7.98 4.22
N ALA A 88 13.90 -8.11 4.27
CA ALA A 88 13.13 -8.78 5.33
C ALA A 88 13.51 -8.30 6.74
N GLN A 89 13.95 -7.05 6.88
CA GLN A 89 14.29 -6.47 8.17
C GLN A 89 13.03 -5.98 8.89
N PRO A 90 13.08 -5.76 10.22
CA PRO A 90 11.97 -5.21 10.98
C PRO A 90 11.45 -3.86 10.48
N TRP A 91 12.16 -3.14 9.60
CA TRP A 91 11.75 -1.88 8.99
C TRP A 91 11.59 -1.97 7.46
N SER A 92 11.67 -3.17 6.86
CA SER A 92 11.44 -3.39 5.42
C SER A 92 9.99 -3.13 4.99
N HIS A 93 9.06 -3.08 5.94
CA HIS A 93 7.64 -2.85 5.70
C HIS A 93 7.21 -1.38 5.84
N THR A 94 8.15 -0.47 6.09
CA THR A 94 7.88 0.96 6.31
C THR A 94 8.77 1.83 5.44
N CYS A 95 8.35 3.08 5.28
CA CYS A 95 9.13 4.10 4.59
C CYS A 95 10.42 4.44 5.34
N PRO A 96 11.61 4.39 4.70
CA PRO A 96 12.87 4.78 5.35
C PRO A 96 12.90 6.24 5.84
N LEU A 97 12.13 7.13 5.21
CA LEU A 97 12.14 8.56 5.54
C LEU A 97 11.08 8.93 6.58
N CYS A 98 9.81 8.60 6.35
CA CYS A 98 8.72 8.98 7.27
C CYS A 98 8.20 7.85 8.15
N ARG A 99 8.75 6.63 8.02
CA ARG A 99 8.31 5.43 8.76
C ARG A 99 6.85 5.03 8.56
N HIS A 100 6.15 5.63 7.60
CA HIS A 100 4.79 5.23 7.24
C HIS A 100 4.77 3.78 6.76
N GLU A 101 3.78 3.02 7.22
CA GLU A 101 3.68 1.59 6.93
C GLU A 101 3.20 1.35 5.48
N TRP A 102 3.95 0.52 4.75
CA TRP A 102 3.66 0.16 3.36
C TRP A 102 2.97 -1.19 3.24
N PHE A 103 3.38 -2.11 4.12
CA PHE A 103 2.86 -3.47 4.23
C PHE A 103 2.29 -3.63 5.64
N PRO A 104 1.06 -3.15 5.86
CA PRO A 104 0.38 -3.36 7.12
C PRO A 104 0.32 -4.84 7.45
N ALA A 105 0.29 -5.18 8.75
CA ALA A 105 0.14 -6.57 9.15
C ALA A 105 -1.12 -7.16 8.48
N PRO A 106 -1.14 -8.45 8.11
CA PRO A 106 -2.28 -9.08 7.44
C PRO A 106 -3.63 -8.83 8.13
N ASN A 107 -3.59 -8.60 9.45
CA ASN A 107 -4.75 -8.37 10.28
C ASN A 107 -5.24 -6.91 10.30
N GLN A 108 -4.44 -5.93 9.88
CA GLN A 108 -4.79 -4.51 10.02
C GLN A 108 -5.86 -4.06 9.02
N GLY A 109 -5.72 -4.40 7.73
CA GLY A 109 -6.78 -4.12 6.75
C GLY A 109 -8.08 -4.87 7.08
N ARG A 110 -7.97 -6.05 7.70
CA ARG A 110 -9.10 -6.80 8.24
C ARG A 110 -9.74 -6.11 9.44
N THR A 111 -8.95 -5.61 10.39
CA THR A 111 -9.44 -4.82 11.53
C THR A 111 -10.13 -3.54 11.08
N GLU A 112 -9.62 -2.85 10.06
CA GLU A 112 -10.24 -1.66 9.48
C GLU A 112 -11.59 -2.00 8.82
N VAL A 113 -11.66 -3.05 8.00
CA VAL A 113 -12.92 -3.49 7.37
C VAL A 113 -13.93 -3.95 8.43
N LEU A 114 -13.49 -4.70 9.46
CA LEU A 114 -14.33 -5.06 10.60
C LEU A 114 -14.91 -3.82 11.30
N GLY A 115 -14.09 -2.79 11.53
CA GLY A 115 -14.56 -1.54 12.11
C GLY A 115 -15.61 -0.83 11.26
N HIS A 116 -15.46 -0.82 9.94
CA HIS A 116 -16.47 -0.26 9.01
C HIS A 116 -17.78 -1.07 9.01
N VAL A 117 -17.67 -2.40 9.04
CA VAL A 117 -18.79 -3.34 9.14
C VAL A 117 -19.55 -3.13 10.45
N GLU A 118 -18.86 -3.06 11.58
CA GLU A 118 -19.48 -2.78 12.89
C GLU A 118 -20.14 -1.41 12.93
N HIS A 119 -19.53 -0.39 12.33
CA HIS A 119 -20.13 0.95 12.24
C HIS A 119 -21.42 0.94 11.41
N ALA A 120 -21.43 0.21 10.28
CA ALA A 120 -22.62 0.05 9.45
C ALA A 120 -23.75 -0.66 10.20
N LEU A 121 -23.48 -1.79 10.88
CA LEU A 121 -24.47 -2.52 11.69
C LEU A 121 -25.05 -1.64 12.80
N ASN A 122 -24.20 -0.89 13.52
CA ASN A 122 -24.64 0.04 14.55
C ASN A 122 -25.49 1.19 13.99
N GLY A 123 -25.23 1.61 12.74
CA GLY A 123 -26.05 2.58 12.03
C GLY A 123 -27.42 2.03 11.69
N LEU A 124 -27.48 0.83 11.12
CA LEU A 124 -28.72 0.12 10.76
C LEU A 124 -29.63 -0.10 11.98
N ALA A 125 -29.06 -0.54 13.11
CA ALA A 125 -29.79 -0.77 14.35
C ALA A 125 -30.47 0.49 14.93
N ARG A 126 -30.09 1.69 14.49
CA ARG A 126 -30.68 2.97 14.92
C ARG A 126 -31.75 3.50 13.97
N VAL A 127 -31.90 2.91 12.78
CA VAL A 127 -32.88 3.37 11.80
C VAL A 127 -34.26 2.86 12.22
N ASP A 128 -35.15 3.78 12.58
CA ASP A 128 -36.56 3.47 12.81
C ASP A 128 -37.33 3.65 11.49
N VAL A 129 -37.87 2.55 10.97
CA VAL A 129 -38.46 2.50 9.63
C VAL A 129 -39.95 2.25 9.76
N GLY A 130 -40.77 3.21 9.33
CA GLY A 130 -42.22 3.06 9.30
C GLY A 130 -42.72 2.14 8.17
N ASP A 131 -41.93 1.99 7.10
CA ASP A 131 -42.26 1.21 5.91
C ASP A 131 -41.75 -0.25 6.02
N ALA A 132 -42.64 -1.21 5.75
CA ALA A 132 -42.34 -2.64 5.85
C ALA A 132 -41.42 -3.15 4.73
N GLU A 133 -41.46 -2.53 3.55
CA GLU A 133 -40.60 -2.90 2.42
C GLU A 133 -39.15 -2.45 2.67
N VAL A 134 -38.98 -1.21 3.13
CA VAL A 134 -37.66 -0.66 3.51
C VAL A 134 -37.07 -1.41 4.70
N ARG A 135 -37.90 -1.83 5.66
CA ARG A 135 -37.44 -2.66 6.80
C ARG A 135 -36.83 -3.97 6.33
N ARG A 136 -37.50 -4.66 5.40
CA ARG A 136 -37.02 -5.93 4.83
C ARG A 136 -35.71 -5.76 4.06
N GLU A 137 -35.57 -4.68 3.27
CA GLU A 137 -34.30 -4.39 2.59
C GLU A 137 -33.15 -4.12 3.58
N LEU A 138 -33.43 -3.44 4.70
CA LEU A 138 -32.43 -3.19 5.74
C LEU A 138 -32.02 -4.47 6.49
N GLU A 139 -32.97 -5.37 6.75
CA GLU A 139 -32.68 -6.70 7.31
C GLU A 139 -31.76 -7.52 6.38
N ASP A 140 -31.98 -7.47 5.06
CA ASP A 140 -31.14 -8.15 4.08
C ASP A 140 -29.71 -7.58 4.04
N VAL A 141 -29.57 -6.24 4.14
CA VAL A 141 -28.28 -5.55 4.22
C VAL A 141 -27.56 -5.90 5.52
N GLU A 142 -28.26 -5.85 6.66
CA GLU A 142 -27.71 -6.21 7.96
C GLU A 142 -27.16 -7.65 7.93
N ALA A 143 -27.96 -8.60 7.45
CA ALA A 143 -27.55 -10.00 7.32
C ALA A 143 -26.36 -10.17 6.37
N ALA A 144 -26.27 -9.41 5.28
CA ALA A 144 -25.12 -9.44 4.38
C ALA A 144 -23.84 -8.91 5.06
N VAL A 145 -23.96 -7.83 5.83
CA VAL A 145 -22.85 -7.21 6.56
C VAL A 145 -22.38 -8.11 7.72
N GLU A 146 -23.29 -8.81 8.41
CA GLU A 146 -22.94 -9.81 9.43
C GLU A 146 -22.17 -11.00 8.84
N ARG A 147 -22.59 -11.52 7.68
CA ARG A 147 -21.83 -12.59 6.99
C ARG A 147 -20.41 -12.15 6.64
N ILE A 148 -20.25 -10.90 6.20
CA ILE A 148 -18.92 -10.32 5.96
C ILE A 148 -18.12 -10.27 7.28
N ARG A 149 -18.74 -9.82 8.38
CA ARG A 149 -18.13 -9.82 9.73
C ARG A 149 -17.63 -11.22 10.11
N GLU A 150 -18.45 -12.25 9.94
CA GLU A 150 -18.13 -13.63 10.30
C GLU A 150 -16.98 -14.21 9.47
N VAL A 151 -16.98 -14.01 8.15
CA VAL A 151 -15.84 -14.41 7.28
C VAL A 151 -14.56 -13.69 7.72
N LEU A 152 -14.69 -12.40 8.05
CA LEU A 152 -13.64 -11.58 8.63
C LEU A 152 -13.35 -11.88 10.11
N TYR A 153 -14.00 -12.84 10.77
CA TYR A 153 -13.56 -13.37 12.07
C TYR A 153 -13.07 -14.83 11.98
N GLY A 154 -13.69 -15.67 11.15
CA GLY A 154 -13.35 -17.08 11.00
C GLY A 154 -11.96 -17.32 10.38
N ASN A 155 -11.59 -16.54 9.37
CA ASN A 155 -10.26 -16.63 8.74
C ASN A 155 -9.11 -16.03 9.60
N ARG A 156 -9.29 -15.85 10.92
CA ARG A 156 -8.30 -15.24 11.84
C ARG A 156 -7.20 -16.22 12.26
N TRP A 157 -7.44 -17.52 12.05
CA TRP A 157 -6.60 -18.62 12.56
C TRP A 157 -6.00 -19.53 11.46
N VAL A 158 -6.07 -19.12 10.19
CA VAL A 158 -5.45 -19.84 9.05
C VAL A 158 -4.29 -19.02 8.50
#